data_AF-A0A922P6U8-F1
#
_entry.id   AF-A0A922P6U8-F1
#
_cell.length_a   1.000
_cell.length_b   1.000
_cell.length_c   1.000
_cell.angle_alpha   90.00
_cell.angle_beta   90.00
_cell.angle_gamma   90.00
#
_symmetry.space_group_name_H-M   'P 1'
#
loop_
_entity.id
_entity.type
_entity.pdbx_description
1 polymer ?
#
loop_
_entity_poly.entity_id
_entity_poly.type
_entity_poly.pdbx_seq_one_letter_code
_entity_poly.pdbx_strand_id
1 'polypeptide(L)'
;MEAAKTLAEMTVSERRKLIDFVVTALEDTAEEAEEHGDALSAANSYNLATAIRGNATELATHDLKSAELLLQQGINLVAAGLARPDQRRLH
;
A
#
# COMPACT_ATOMS: atom_id res chain seq x y z
N MET A 1 -4.27 -18.25 19.25
CA MET A 1 -3.96 -17.31 18.16
C MET A 1 -5.29 -17.03 17.48
N GLU A 2 -5.79 -15.79 17.52
CA GLU A 2 -6.99 -15.46 16.73
C GLU A 2 -6.63 -15.59 15.25
N ALA A 3 -7.49 -16.23 14.48
CA ALA A 3 -7.33 -16.30 13.04
C ALA A 3 -7.45 -14.88 12.46
N ALA A 4 -6.54 -14.50 11.58
CA ALA A 4 -6.65 -13.22 10.88
C ALA A 4 -7.96 -13.20 10.08
N LYS A 5 -8.77 -12.17 10.31
CA LYS A 5 -10.01 -11.96 9.57
C LYS A 5 -9.68 -11.66 8.11
N THR A 6 -10.35 -12.36 7.20
CA THR A 6 -10.39 -12.01 5.78
C THR A 6 -11.12 -10.69 5.59
N LEU A 7 -10.89 -10.01 4.45
CA LEU A 7 -11.62 -8.78 4.11
C LEU A 7 -13.14 -8.99 4.18
N ALA A 8 -13.64 -10.16 3.76
CA ALA A 8 -15.07 -10.48 3.81
C ALA A 8 -15.62 -10.54 5.24
N GLU A 9 -14.81 -10.99 6.21
CA GLU A 9 -15.18 -11.11 7.63
C GLU A 9 -15.05 -9.78 8.40
N MET A 10 -14.31 -8.82 7.86
CA MET A 10 -14.16 -7.48 8.46
C MET A 10 -15.41 -6.64 8.26
N THR A 11 -15.76 -5.85 9.27
CA THR A 11 -16.75 -4.78 9.13
C THR A 11 -16.23 -3.67 8.22
N VAL A 12 -17.14 -2.85 7.66
CA VAL A 12 -16.76 -1.68 6.85
C VAL A 12 -15.79 -0.76 7.60
N SER A 13 -16.01 -0.54 8.90
CA SER A 13 -15.14 0.29 9.74
C SER A 13 -13.73 -0.31 9.90
N GLU A 14 -13.62 -1.63 10.03
CA GLU A 14 -12.32 -2.32 10.09
C GLU A 14 -11.59 -2.26 8.76
N ARG A 15 -12.31 -2.46 7.64
CA ARG A 15 -11.73 -2.32 6.29
C ARG A 15 -11.23 -0.91 6.05
N ARG A 16 -11.98 0.10 6.49
CA ARG A 16 -11.57 1.51 6.36
C ARG A 16 -10.29 1.81 7.13
N LYS A 17 -10.17 1.30 8.37
CA LYS A 17 -8.93 1.40 9.16
C LYS A 17 -7.75 0.70 8.48
N LEU A 18 -7.98 -0.47 7.89
CA LEU A 18 -6.95 -1.19 7.15
C LEU A 18 -6.50 -0.41 5.91
N ILE A 19 -7.46 0.14 5.16
CA ILE A 19 -7.20 0.99 3.99
C ILE A 19 -6.38 2.22 4.40
N ASP A 20 -6.80 2.92 5.46
CA ASP A 20 -6.06 4.08 5.99
C ASP A 20 -4.63 3.71 6.37
N PHE A 21 -4.44 2.57 7.05
CA PHE A 21 -3.11 2.07 7.40
C PHE A 21 -2.22 1.79 6.18
N VAL A 22 -2.76 1.18 5.13
CA VAL A 22 -1.99 0.92 3.89
C VAL A 22 -1.66 2.22 3.16
N VAL A 23 -2.57 3.18 3.14
CA VAL A 23 -2.30 4.51 2.56
C VAL A 23 -1.15 5.19 3.29
N THR A 24 -1.16 5.21 4.62
CA THR A 24 -0.06 5.77 5.42
C THR A 24 1.26 5.06 5.14
N ALA A 25 1.27 3.72 5.13
CA ALA A 25 2.49 2.97 4.85
C ALA A 25 3.07 3.24 3.45
N LEU A 26 2.21 3.46 2.45
CA LEU A 26 2.64 3.83 1.09
C LEU A 26 3.18 5.26 1.03
N GLU A 27 2.61 6.19 1.80
CA GLU A 27 3.12 7.56 1.94
C GLU A 27 4.50 7.56 2.60
N ASP A 28 4.67 6.84 3.72
CA ASP A 28 5.96 6.68 4.40
C ASP A 28 7.02 6.05 3.47
N THR A 29 6.63 5.02 2.71
CA THR A 29 7.52 4.37 1.72
C THR A 29 7.90 5.33 0.59
N ALA A 30 6.99 6.22 0.18
CA ALA A 30 7.27 7.20 -0.85
C ALA A 30 8.30 8.23 -0.36
N GLU A 31 8.13 8.73 0.86
CA GLU A 31 9.07 9.66 1.51
C GLU A 31 10.46 9.01 1.68
N GLU A 32 10.54 7.78 2.20
CA GLU A 32 11.80 7.04 2.31
C GLU A 32 12.46 6.85 0.95
N ALA A 33 11.71 6.47 -0.09
CA ALA A 33 12.25 6.30 -1.43
C ALA A 33 12.79 7.62 -2.00
N GLU A 34 12.13 8.75 -1.74
CA GLU A 34 12.59 10.08 -2.15
C GLU A 34 13.87 10.49 -1.43
N GLU A 35 13.96 10.27 -0.11
CA GLU A 35 15.18 10.51 0.68
C GLU A 35 16.38 9.72 0.18
N HIS A 36 16.13 8.48 -0.28
CA HIS A 36 17.15 7.65 -0.90
C HIS A 36 17.37 8.01 -2.38
N GLY A 37 16.64 8.94 -2.99
CA GLY A 37 16.78 9.33 -4.40
C GLY A 37 16.25 8.31 -5.40
N ASP A 38 15.38 7.39 -4.98
CA ASP A 38 14.62 6.49 -5.86
C ASP A 38 13.27 7.13 -6.25
N ALA A 39 13.36 8.11 -7.15
CA ALA A 39 12.21 8.90 -7.60
C ALA A 39 11.09 8.05 -8.23
N LEU A 40 11.41 6.91 -8.84
CA LEU A 40 10.42 6.04 -9.46
C LEU A 40 9.60 5.30 -8.38
N SER A 41 10.28 4.74 -7.37
CA SER A 41 9.60 4.09 -6.25
C SER A 41 8.77 5.10 -5.46
N ALA A 42 9.29 6.31 -5.23
CA ALA A 42 8.55 7.38 -4.57
C ALA A 42 7.25 7.73 -5.32
N ALA A 43 7.35 8.01 -6.61
CA ALA A 43 6.20 8.36 -7.44
C ALA A 43 5.16 7.23 -7.50
N ASN A 44 5.61 5.97 -7.61
CA ASN A 44 4.70 4.82 -7.66
C ASN A 44 3.95 4.64 -6.34
N SER A 45 4.64 4.77 -5.20
CA SER A 45 4.04 4.63 -3.88
C SER A 45 3.02 5.74 -3.62
N TYR A 46 3.36 6.97 -3.96
CA TYR A 46 2.45 8.12 -3.83
C TYR A 46 1.21 8.00 -4.74
N ASN A 47 1.40 7.60 -6.00
CA ASN A 47 0.28 7.40 -6.94
C ASN A 47 -0.68 6.31 -6.44
N LEU A 48 -0.15 5.23 -5.88
CA LEU A 48 -0.96 4.14 -5.36
C LEU A 48 -1.71 4.54 -4.09
N ALA A 49 -1.06 5.26 -3.16
CA ALA A 49 -1.71 5.83 -1.98
C ALA A 49 -2.88 6.74 -2.38
N THR A 50 -2.65 7.61 -3.36
CA THR A 50 -3.68 8.53 -3.88
C THR A 50 -4.84 7.78 -4.52
N ALA A 51 -4.57 6.76 -5.32
CA ALA A 51 -5.60 5.92 -5.95
C ALA A 51 -6.46 5.19 -4.91
N ILE A 52 -5.83 4.60 -3.88
CA ILE A 52 -6.55 3.92 -2.80
C ILE A 52 -7.41 4.91 -2.01
N ARG A 53 -6.86 6.07 -1.65
CA ARG A 53 -7.57 7.12 -0.91
C ARG A 53 -8.79 7.63 -1.67
N GLY A 54 -8.66 7.85 -2.99
CA GLY A 54 -9.76 8.26 -3.86
C GLY A 54 -10.91 7.26 -3.94
N ASN A 55 -10.63 5.97 -3.76
CA ASN A 55 -11.62 4.89 -3.84
C ASN A 55 -11.99 4.30 -2.46
N ALA A 56 -11.49 4.85 -1.36
CA ALA A 56 -11.55 4.23 -0.03
C ALA A 56 -12.99 3.87 0.43
N THR A 57 -13.97 4.70 0.10
CA THR A 57 -15.38 4.42 0.42
C THR A 57 -15.90 3.22 -0.35
N GLU A 58 -15.70 3.15 -1.67
CA GLU A 58 -16.16 2.05 -2.51
C GLU A 58 -15.44 0.74 -2.17
N LEU A 59 -14.14 0.80 -1.93
CA LEU A 59 -13.31 -0.35 -1.53
C LEU A 59 -13.73 -0.92 -0.16
N ALA A 60 -14.14 -0.08 0.78
CA ALA A 60 -14.58 -0.54 2.10
C ALA A 60 -16.00 -1.17 2.08
N THR A 61 -16.84 -0.80 1.11
CA THR A 61 -18.29 -1.05 1.16
C THR A 61 -18.83 -1.96 0.06
N HIS A 62 -18.31 -1.88 -1.16
CA HIS A 62 -18.93 -2.52 -2.33
C HIS A 62 -17.97 -3.40 -3.13
N ASP A 63 -16.67 -3.05 -3.24
CA ASP A 63 -15.72 -3.79 -4.08
C ASP A 63 -14.49 -4.30 -3.31
N LEU A 64 -14.73 -5.37 -2.54
CA LEU A 64 -13.69 -6.01 -1.74
C LEU A 64 -12.60 -6.69 -2.58
N LYS A 65 -12.92 -7.07 -3.83
CA LYS A 65 -11.96 -7.73 -4.71
C LYS A 65 -10.97 -6.73 -5.28
N SER A 66 -11.45 -5.55 -5.69
CA SER A 66 -10.57 -4.45 -6.07
C SER A 66 -9.77 -3.94 -4.88
N ALA A 67 -10.35 -3.93 -3.67
CA ALA A 67 -9.62 -3.62 -2.45
C ALA A 67 -8.47 -4.60 -2.20
N GLU A 68 -8.74 -5.90 -2.27
CA GLU A 68 -7.72 -6.95 -2.10
C GLU A 68 -6.59 -6.82 -3.14
N LEU A 69 -6.93 -6.56 -4.40
CA LEU A 69 -5.94 -6.41 -5.47
C LEU A 69 -5.05 -5.18 -5.27
N LEU A 70 -5.62 -4.04 -4.88
CA LEU A 70 -4.88 -2.80 -4.61
C LEU A 70 -3.98 -2.94 -3.37
N LEU A 71 -4.49 -3.59 -2.31
CA LEU A 71 -3.71 -3.88 -1.11
C LEU A 71 -2.53 -4.80 -1.45
N GLN A 72 -2.75 -5.84 -2.27
CA GLN A 72 -1.69 -6.73 -2.71
C GLN A 72 -0.63 -6.02 -3.57
N GLN A 73 -1.05 -5.09 -4.45
CA GLN A 73 -0.11 -4.25 -5.21
C GLN A 73 0.71 -3.35 -4.29
N GLY A 74 0.09 -2.76 -3.26
CA GLY A 74 0.78 -1.93 -2.27
C GLY A 74 1.85 -2.72 -1.52
N ILE A 75 1.51 -3.91 -1.03
CA ILE A 75 2.45 -4.81 -0.37
C ILE A 75 3.62 -5.18 -1.29
N ASN A 76 3.34 -5.50 -2.56
CA ASN A 76 4.38 -5.84 -3.52
C ASN A 76 5.34 -4.67 -3.80
N LEU A 77 4.83 -3.45 -3.83
CA LEU A 77 5.64 -2.25 -4.07
C LEU A 77 6.54 -1.94 -2.87
N VAL A 78 6.00 -2.01 -1.65
CA VAL A 78 6.77 -1.87 -0.40
C VAL A 78 7.85 -2.94 -0.33
N ALA A 79 7.49 -4.20 -0.61
CA ALA A 79 8.44 -5.30 -0.65
C ALA A 79 9.53 -5.13 -1.73
N ALA A 80 9.18 -4.59 -2.89
CA ALA A 80 10.14 -4.31 -3.96
C ALA A 80 11.11 -3.19 -3.58
N GLY A 81 10.67 -2.16 -2.85
CA GLY A 81 11.55 -1.13 -2.29
C GLY A 81 12.55 -1.70 -1.27
N LEU A 82 12.06 -2.53 -0.34
CA LEU A 82 12.88 -3.22 0.67
C LEU A 82 13.88 -4.21 0.05
N ALA A 83 13.55 -4.81 -1.10
CA ALA A 83 14.39 -5.75 -1.82
C ALA A 83 15.49 -5.10 -2.68
N ARG A 84 15.63 -3.75 -2.67
CA ARG A 84 16.75 -3.04 -3.33
C ARG A 84 17.83 -2.55 -2.34
N PRO A 85 18.51 -3.39 -1.54
CA PRO A 85 19.61 -2.91 -0.72
C PRO A 85 20.92 -2.63 -1.47
N ASP A 86 21.13 -3.09 -2.72
CA ASP A 86 22.52 -3.14 -3.26
C ASP A 86 22.77 -2.71 -4.72
N GLN A 87 21.80 -2.15 -5.45
CA GLN A 87 22.04 -1.85 -6.88
C GLN A 87 22.70 -0.47 -7.16
N ARG A 88 23.19 0.24 -6.13
CA ARG A 88 23.85 1.56 -6.26
C ARG A 88 25.37 1.57 -6.02
N ARG A 89 26.04 0.42 -5.89
CA ARG A 89 27.52 0.37 -5.76
C ARG A 89 28.27 0.06 -7.06
N LEU A 90 27.57 0.01 -8.19
CA LEU A 90 28.20 -0.24 -9.49
C LEU A 90 27.76 0.84 -10.48
N HIS A 91 28.35 2.03 -10.39
CA HIS A 91 28.69 2.90 -11.53
C HIS A 91 29.67 3.97 -11.06
#